data_AF-A0A803P2E7-F1
#
_entry.id   AF-A0A803P2E7-F1
#
_cell.length_a   1.000
_cell.length_b   1.000
_cell.length_c   1.000
_cell.angle_alpha   90.00
_cell.angle_beta   90.00
_cell.angle_gamma   90.00
#
_symmetry.space_group_name_H-M   'P 1'
#
loop_
_entity.id
_entity.type
_entity.pdbx_description
1 polymer ?
#
loop_
_entity_poly.entity_id
_entity_poly.type
_entity_poly.pdbx_seq_one_letter_code
_entity_poly.pdbx_strand_id
1 'polypeptide(L)'
;MSPAIVKDVIDMDGFQNGEVLYIPGAMTPTEILSAHDSGAKIVKVYPVSVLGGVQYISALKKPFPHISMVASQGITIDSVGEYIANGASSVVLSDAIFDKEAMAQNNFIVIRQLAHFATLQASQVLEML
;
A
#
# COMPACT_ATOMS: atom_id res chain seq x y z
N MET A 1 -8.28 0.88 5.78
CA MET A 1 -7.96 1.03 4.34
C MET A 1 -9.05 0.34 3.51
N SER A 2 -9.63 1.03 2.54
CA SER A 2 -10.69 0.50 1.64
C SER A 2 -10.14 0.21 0.23
N PRO A 3 -10.84 -0.57 -0.61
CA PRO A 3 -10.44 -0.81 -2.00
C PRO A 3 -10.75 0.38 -2.94
N ALA A 4 -11.62 1.30 -2.52
CA ALA A 4 -12.05 2.48 -3.27
C ALA A 4 -12.18 3.69 -2.33
N ILE A 5 -12.47 4.87 -2.88
CA ILE A 5 -12.89 6.04 -2.12
C ILE A 5 -14.32 5.81 -1.62
N VAL A 6 -14.51 5.80 -0.30
CA VAL A 6 -15.83 5.74 0.34
C VAL A 6 -16.14 7.13 0.88
N LYS A 7 -16.95 7.90 0.15
CA LYS A 7 -17.23 9.31 0.46
C LYS A 7 -17.80 9.51 1.86
N ASP A 8 -18.72 8.65 2.27
CA ASP A 8 -19.31 8.71 3.60
C ASP A 8 -18.26 8.64 4.72
N VAL A 9 -17.13 7.96 4.51
CA VAL A 9 -16.03 7.89 5.48
C VAL A 9 -15.19 9.18 5.46
N ILE A 10 -15.06 9.82 4.30
CA ILE A 10 -14.41 11.13 4.17
C ILE A 10 -15.24 12.19 4.90
N ASP A 11 -16.56 12.13 4.82
CA ASP A 11 -17.42 13.14 5.45
C ASP A 11 -17.58 12.95 6.97
N MET A 12 -16.98 11.90 7.55
CA MET A 12 -17.03 11.66 9.01
C MET A 12 -16.14 12.62 9.79
N ASP A 13 -16.67 13.15 10.89
CA ASP A 13 -15.95 14.03 11.82
C ASP A 13 -14.61 13.44 12.29
N GLY A 14 -14.57 12.14 12.59
CA GLY A 14 -13.35 11.47 13.04
C GLY A 14 -12.23 11.47 11.99
N PHE A 15 -12.57 11.45 10.70
CA PHE A 15 -11.58 11.62 9.63
C PHE A 15 -11.20 13.09 9.46
N GLN A 16 -12.19 13.99 9.38
CA GLN A 16 -11.99 15.42 9.17
C GLN A 16 -11.14 16.08 10.27
N ASN A 17 -11.35 15.68 11.52
CA ASN A 17 -10.57 16.16 12.67
C ASN A 17 -9.28 15.37 12.88
N GLY A 18 -9.00 14.36 12.05
CA GLY A 18 -7.76 13.57 12.08
C GLY A 18 -7.65 12.56 13.22
N GLU A 19 -8.74 12.24 13.92
CA GLU A 19 -8.81 11.23 14.99
C GLU A 19 -8.64 9.81 14.44
N VAL A 20 -9.09 9.56 13.19
CA VAL A 20 -9.04 8.26 12.53
C VAL A 20 -8.22 8.35 11.24
N LEU A 21 -7.24 7.45 11.09
CA LEU A 21 -6.51 7.30 9.83
C LEU A 21 -7.35 6.49 8.82
N TYR A 22 -7.93 7.19 7.84
CA TYR A 22 -8.51 6.57 6.66
C TYR A 22 -7.53 6.59 5.49
N ILE A 23 -7.41 5.45 4.80
CA ILE A 23 -6.56 5.25 3.63
C ILE A 23 -7.48 4.76 2.49
N PRO A 24 -7.99 5.68 1.67
CA PRO A 24 -8.88 5.35 0.56
C PRO A 24 -8.12 4.64 -0.57
N GLY A 25 -8.79 3.71 -1.25
CA GLY A 25 -8.27 3.06 -2.45
C GLY A 25 -8.54 3.88 -3.71
N ALA A 26 -7.59 3.94 -4.63
CA ALA A 26 -7.71 4.63 -5.91
C ALA A 26 -6.96 3.87 -7.02
N MET A 27 -7.42 4.01 -8.26
CA MET A 27 -6.82 3.42 -9.45
C MET A 27 -6.23 4.45 -10.40
N THR A 28 -6.70 5.70 -10.40
CA THR A 28 -6.36 6.70 -11.42
C THR A 28 -5.74 7.98 -10.82
N PRO A 29 -4.99 8.79 -11.62
CA PRO A 29 -4.48 10.09 -11.19
C PRO A 29 -5.55 11.00 -10.56
N THR A 30 -6.73 11.08 -11.18
CA THR A 30 -7.83 11.94 -10.69
C THR A 30 -8.37 11.48 -9.35
N GLU A 31 -8.56 10.17 -9.16
CA GLU A 31 -9.00 9.62 -7.87
C GLU A 31 -7.96 9.83 -6.77
N ILE A 32 -6.67 9.64 -7.09
CA ILE A 32 -5.57 9.86 -6.14
C ILE A 32 -5.54 11.32 -5.68
N LEU A 33 -5.61 12.27 -6.62
CA LEU A 33 -5.66 13.68 -6.31
C LEU A 33 -6.92 14.03 -5.50
N SER A 34 -8.08 13.53 -5.90
CA SER A 34 -9.35 13.78 -5.19
C SER A 34 -9.30 13.30 -3.74
N ALA A 35 -8.72 12.11 -3.50
CA ALA A 35 -8.56 11.56 -2.17
C ALA A 35 -7.64 12.43 -1.30
N HIS A 36 -6.49 12.84 -1.85
CA HIS A 36 -5.56 13.74 -1.17
C HIS A 36 -6.21 15.08 -0.83
N ASP A 37 -6.90 15.70 -1.80
CA ASP A 37 -7.54 17.01 -1.62
C ASP A 37 -8.71 16.95 -0.63
N SER A 38 -9.28 15.76 -0.44
CA SER A 38 -10.28 15.48 0.60
C SER A 38 -9.67 15.29 2.00
N GLY A 39 -8.35 15.41 2.15
CA GLY A 39 -7.64 15.32 3.43
C GLY A 39 -6.95 13.96 3.69
N ALA A 40 -6.94 13.03 2.73
CA ALA A 40 -6.29 11.75 2.94
C ALA A 40 -4.76 11.91 3.05
N LYS A 41 -4.20 11.51 4.20
CA LYS A 41 -2.75 11.58 4.47
C LYS A 41 -1.92 10.60 3.63
N ILE A 42 -2.55 9.52 3.17
CA ILE A 42 -1.96 8.50 2.30
C ILE A 42 -3.07 7.85 1.48
N VAL A 43 -2.79 7.59 0.21
CA VAL A 43 -3.74 6.96 -0.73
C VAL A 43 -3.27 5.56 -1.06
N LYS A 44 -4.16 4.58 -1.01
CA LYS A 44 -3.88 3.21 -1.43
C LYS A 44 -4.07 3.09 -2.95
N VAL A 45 -3.01 2.79 -3.67
CA VAL A 45 -3.09 2.40 -5.09
C VAL A 45 -3.47 0.92 -5.14
N TYR A 46 -4.66 0.65 -5.67
CA TYR A 46 -5.24 -0.69 -5.63
C TYR A 46 -6.18 -0.92 -6.81
N PRO A 47 -6.10 -2.07 -7.50
CA PRO A 47 -5.11 -3.13 -7.34
C PRO A 47 -3.83 -2.88 -8.14
N VAL A 48 -2.69 -2.68 -7.46
CA VAL A 48 -1.49 -2.11 -8.11
C VAL A 48 -0.85 -3.03 -9.16
N SER A 49 -0.84 -4.35 -8.92
CA SER A 49 -0.19 -5.32 -9.82
C SER A 49 -0.80 -5.31 -11.23
N VAL A 50 -2.13 -5.24 -11.34
CA VAL A 50 -2.84 -5.22 -12.62
C VAL A 50 -2.75 -3.87 -13.33
N LEU A 51 -2.38 -2.80 -12.61
CA LEU A 51 -2.22 -1.45 -13.15
C LEU A 51 -0.81 -1.19 -13.71
N GLY A 52 0.10 -2.17 -13.61
CA GLY A 52 1.50 -2.03 -14.04
C GLY A 52 2.51 -2.01 -12.90
N GLY A 53 2.08 -2.27 -11.65
CA GLY A 53 2.95 -2.48 -10.51
C GLY A 53 3.86 -1.29 -10.20
N VAL A 54 5.16 -1.56 -10.06
CA VAL A 54 6.20 -0.56 -9.75
C VAL A 54 6.21 0.57 -10.77
N GLN A 55 6.06 0.25 -12.06
CA GLN A 55 6.07 1.24 -13.14
C GLN A 55 4.90 2.21 -13.00
N TYR A 56 3.74 1.71 -12.56
CA TYR A 56 2.56 2.54 -12.33
C TYR A 56 2.75 3.50 -11.16
N ILE A 57 3.28 3.01 -10.03
CA ILE A 57 3.64 3.87 -8.89
C ILE A 57 4.64 4.95 -9.30
N SER A 58 5.73 4.56 -9.97
CA SER A 58 6.74 5.50 -10.45
C SER A 58 6.14 6.57 -11.38
N ALA A 59 5.24 6.19 -12.28
CA ALA A 59 4.55 7.10 -13.18
C ALA A 59 3.65 8.09 -12.43
N LEU A 60 2.92 7.65 -11.39
CA LEU A 60 2.08 8.50 -10.55
C LEU A 60 2.87 9.47 -9.67
N LYS A 61 4.06 9.06 -9.19
CA LYS A 61 4.92 9.91 -8.37
C LYS A 61 5.53 11.09 -9.12
N LYS A 62 5.65 11.02 -10.45
CA LYS A 62 6.15 12.13 -11.29
C LYS A 62 5.29 13.40 -11.15
N PRO A 63 3.96 13.37 -11.40
CA PRO A 63 3.10 14.53 -11.18
C PRO A 63 2.74 14.75 -9.70
N PHE A 64 2.78 13.71 -8.86
CA PHE A 64 2.37 13.78 -7.45
C PHE A 64 3.48 13.37 -6.46
N PRO A 65 4.65 14.05 -6.47
CA PRO A 65 5.76 13.67 -5.59
C PRO A 65 5.44 13.85 -4.11
N HIS A 66 4.51 14.73 -3.77
CA HIS A 66 4.09 15.05 -2.40
C HIS A 66 3.01 14.12 -1.84
N ILE A 67 2.27 13.39 -2.70
CA ILE A 67 1.21 12.48 -2.23
C ILE A 67 1.85 11.16 -1.77
N SER A 68 1.62 10.79 -0.52
CA SER A 68 2.04 9.49 0.02
C SER A 68 1.15 8.38 -0.53
N MET A 69 1.76 7.28 -0.96
CA MET A 69 1.03 6.19 -1.62
C MET A 69 1.38 4.82 -1.01
N VAL A 70 0.35 4.04 -0.69
CA VAL A 70 0.47 2.60 -0.39
C VAL A 70 0.30 1.82 -1.69
N ALA A 71 1.22 0.94 -2.04
CA ALA A 71 1.00 -0.04 -3.10
C ALA A 71 0.31 -1.27 -2.50
N SER A 72 -0.76 -1.78 -3.12
CA SER A 72 -1.52 -2.90 -2.56
C SER A 72 -2.08 -3.84 -3.62
N GLN A 73 -2.07 -5.14 -3.28
CA GLN A 73 -2.57 -6.29 -4.06
C GLN A 73 -1.63 -6.76 -5.18
N GLY A 74 -1.26 -8.05 -5.12
CA GLY A 74 -0.33 -8.69 -6.05
C GLY A 74 1.14 -8.33 -5.83
N ILE A 75 1.52 -7.97 -4.61
CA ILE A 75 2.92 -7.68 -4.23
C ILE A 75 3.54 -8.94 -3.61
N THR A 76 4.71 -9.33 -4.08
CA THR A 76 5.53 -10.41 -3.52
C THR A 76 6.58 -9.85 -2.56
N ILE A 77 7.14 -10.68 -1.69
CA ILE A 77 8.18 -10.23 -0.76
C ILE A 77 9.40 -9.67 -1.49
N ASP A 78 9.85 -10.33 -2.57
CA ASP A 78 11.03 -9.90 -3.33
C ASP A 78 10.80 -8.54 -4.05
N SER A 79 9.56 -8.19 -4.36
CA SER A 79 9.23 -6.91 -5.02
C SER A 79 9.14 -5.72 -4.07
N VAL A 80 9.13 -5.95 -2.74
CA VAL A 80 8.95 -4.89 -1.71
C VAL A 80 9.93 -3.74 -1.92
N GLY A 81 11.21 -4.07 -2.07
CA GLY A 81 12.27 -3.09 -2.24
C GLY A 81 12.08 -2.23 -3.49
N GLU A 82 11.68 -2.84 -4.60
CA GLU A 82 11.49 -2.15 -5.87
C GLU A 82 10.35 -1.12 -5.80
N TYR A 83 9.24 -1.45 -5.13
CA TYR A 83 8.14 -0.51 -4.89
C TYR A 83 8.58 0.70 -4.07
N ILE A 84 9.30 0.46 -2.96
CA ILE A 84 9.76 1.52 -2.06
C ILE A 84 10.75 2.45 -2.78
N ALA A 85 11.75 1.87 -3.46
CA ALA A 85 12.75 2.63 -4.21
C ALA A 85 12.15 3.48 -5.35
N ASN A 86 10.98 3.09 -5.87
CA ASN A 86 10.27 3.82 -6.93
C ASN A 86 9.13 4.71 -6.40
N GLY A 87 9.15 5.03 -5.10
CA GLY A 87 8.33 6.09 -4.52
C GLY A 87 7.03 5.63 -3.86
N ALA A 88 6.79 4.32 -3.70
CA ALA A 88 5.77 3.86 -2.77
C ALA A 88 6.21 4.20 -1.34
N SER A 89 5.34 4.85 -0.58
CA SER A 89 5.60 5.13 0.84
C SER A 89 5.50 3.88 1.70
N SER A 90 4.76 2.88 1.24
CA SER A 90 4.63 1.56 1.87
C SER A 90 3.98 0.57 0.91
N VAL A 91 4.05 -0.72 1.27
CA VAL A 91 3.46 -1.83 0.54
C VAL A 91 2.56 -2.65 1.44
N VAL A 92 1.56 -3.30 0.88
CA VAL A 92 0.67 -4.22 1.60
C VAL A 92 0.88 -5.63 1.07
N LEU A 93 1.30 -6.53 1.96
CA LEU A 93 1.46 -7.95 1.69
C LEU A 93 0.29 -8.72 2.33
N SER A 94 -0.41 -9.51 1.52
CA SER A 94 -1.47 -10.43 1.97
C SER A 94 -1.03 -11.85 1.68
N ASP A 95 -1.33 -12.37 0.48
CA ASP A 95 -1.08 -13.75 0.08
C ASP A 95 0.41 -14.14 0.12
N ALA A 96 1.32 -13.15 0.07
CA ALA A 96 2.75 -13.36 0.24
C ALA A 96 3.18 -13.69 1.68
N ILE A 97 2.37 -13.37 2.68
CA ILE A 97 2.60 -13.67 4.10
C ILE A 97 1.61 -14.74 4.58
N PHE A 98 0.33 -14.59 4.24
CA PHE A 98 -0.75 -15.48 4.65
C PHE A 98 -0.90 -16.64 3.66
N ASP A 99 0.14 -17.47 3.57
CA ASP A 99 0.13 -18.68 2.75
C ASP A 99 -1.09 -19.55 3.09
N LYS A 100 -1.84 -19.98 2.07
CA LYS A 100 -3.13 -20.65 2.26
C LYS A 100 -3.01 -21.98 2.99
N GLU A 101 -1.96 -22.75 2.69
CA GLU A 101 -1.74 -24.05 3.31
C GLU A 101 -1.30 -23.89 4.76
N ALA A 102 -0.36 -22.98 5.02
CA ALA A 102 0.07 -22.64 6.37
C ALA A 102 -1.10 -22.13 7.22
N MET A 103 -1.98 -21.29 6.66
CA MET A 103 -3.18 -20.81 7.35
C MET A 103 -4.16 -21.97 7.63
N ALA A 104 -4.42 -22.85 6.66
CA ALA A 104 -5.29 -24.01 6.83
C ALA A 104 -4.79 -24.96 7.94
N GLN A 105 -3.47 -25.06 8.11
CA GLN A 105 -2.82 -25.89 9.12
C GLN A 105 -2.55 -25.15 10.45
N ASN A 106 -2.93 -23.88 10.59
CA ASN A 106 -2.52 -23.01 11.70
C ASN A 106 -0.99 -22.99 11.93
N ASN A 107 -0.21 -23.14 10.86
CA ASN A 107 1.25 -23.13 10.88
C ASN A 107 1.78 -21.69 10.97
N PHE A 108 1.63 -21.07 12.13
CA PHE A 108 2.07 -19.69 12.37
C PHE A 108 3.60 -19.52 12.32
N ILE A 109 4.37 -20.62 12.35
CA ILE A 109 5.83 -20.57 12.18
C ILE A 109 6.17 -20.09 10.77
N VAL A 110 5.51 -20.66 9.75
CA VAL A 110 5.70 -20.24 8.34
C VAL A 110 5.25 -18.80 8.15
N ILE A 111 4.08 -18.42 8.69
CA ILE A 111 3.58 -17.03 8.61
C ILE A 111 4.57 -16.04 9.22
N ARG A 112 5.12 -16.37 10.40
CA ARG A 112 6.16 -15.55 11.06
C ARG A 112 7.43 -15.46 10.22
N GLN A 113 7.88 -16.56 9.61
CA GLN A 113 9.08 -16.57 8.76
C GLN A 113 8.88 -15.67 7.52
N LEU A 114 7.74 -15.77 6.85
CA LEU A 114 7.41 -14.93 5.70
C LEU A 114 7.32 -13.45 6.09
N ALA A 115 6.64 -13.13 7.19
CA ALA A 115 6.58 -11.77 7.72
C ALA A 115 7.98 -11.22 8.08
N HIS A 116 8.83 -12.04 8.72
CA HIS A 116 10.19 -11.66 9.04
C HIS A 116 11.02 -11.38 7.78
N PHE A 117 10.95 -12.27 6.78
CA PHE A 117 11.64 -12.09 5.51
C PHE A 117 11.19 -10.79 4.80
N ALA A 118 9.89 -10.50 4.81
CA ALA A 118 9.37 -9.24 4.27
C ALA A 118 9.93 -8.00 4.97
N THR A 119 10.07 -8.02 6.30
CA THR A 119 10.67 -6.91 7.04
C THR A 119 12.15 -6.72 6.71
N LEU A 120 12.92 -7.81 6.50
CA LEU A 120 14.33 -7.73 6.12
C LEU A 120 14.51 -7.10 4.74
N GLN A 121 13.70 -7.49 3.75
CA GLN A 121 13.73 -6.88 2.41
C GLN A 121 13.43 -5.38 2.46
N ALA A 122 12.45 -4.96 3.27
CA ALA A 122 12.14 -3.55 3.44
C ALA A 122 13.30 -2.77 4.10
N SER A 123 13.88 -3.30 5.18
CA SER A 123 14.98 -2.64 5.90
C SER A 123 16.22 -2.44 5.04
N GLN A 124 16.60 -3.44 4.25
CA GLN A 124 17.77 -3.35 3.36
C GLN A 124 17.63 -2.20 2.36
N VAL A 125 16.44 -1.99 1.79
CA VAL A 125 16.21 -0.89 0.85
C VAL A 125 16.24 0.46 1.53
N LEU A 126 15.71 0.57 2.74
CA LEU A 126 15.75 1.82 3.50
C LEU A 126 17.18 2.24 3.87
N GLU A 127 18.11 1.30 4.06
CA GLU A 127 19.53 1.60 4.28
C GLU A 127 20.25 2.10 3.02
N MET A 128 19.68 1.89 1.83
CA MET A 128 20.26 2.25 0.53
C MET A 128 19.70 3.55 -0.07
N LEU A 129 18.65 4.13 0.54
CA LEU A 129 18.00 5.38 0.11
C LEU A 129 18.55 6.60 0.86
#